data_AF-I1YII7-F1
#
_entry.id   AF-I1YII7-F1
#
_cell.length_a   1.000
_cell.length_b   1.000
_cell.length_c   1.000
_cell.angle_alpha   90.00
_cell.angle_beta   90.00
_cell.angle_gamma   90.00
#
_symmetry.space_group_name_H-M   'P 1'
#
loop_
_entity.id
_entity.type
_entity.pdbx_description
1 polymer ?
#
loop_
_entity_poly.entity_id
_entity_poly.type
_entity_poly.pdbx_seq_one_letter_code
_entity_poly.pdbx_strand_id
1 'polypeptide(L)'
;MITIERTDYAFAAVDASIEEWAAIKAIVRYCANHYWATELHYLISGPEERRPQKVESLSEAMENVWGEPPVELLFRDELLLLTQCVTDTEGKGLPGVDEDFHADLAGQIYTLDVYGIFDDDKVTDETWDRWARERRVHDTVSWIIKLHAGQTDKAGHAYAQHPLRVHMRLQALFPDAGEDVRHAALLHDVMEDCGITADDLHQRGYSDDTIDIVSALTKNPDDDRTYAQRIEWLAEQGTVGAMQVKLCDLLDNTDPERLRDLPDAQAASLSQRYAKAIALLTSRLEALGVTHTGPQ
;
A
#
# COMPACT_ATOMS: atom_id res chain seq x y z
N MET A 1 -14.88 -19.15 -9.57
CA MET A 1 -14.20 -20.06 -8.63
C MET A 1 -12.98 -19.32 -8.19
N ILE A 2 -13.01 -18.86 -6.95
CA ILE A 2 -11.92 -18.08 -6.40
C ILE A 2 -10.70 -18.97 -6.20
N THR A 3 -9.52 -18.50 -6.59
CA THR A 3 -8.26 -19.14 -6.24
C THR A 3 -7.38 -18.18 -5.45
N ILE A 4 -6.59 -18.74 -4.55
CA ILE A 4 -5.63 -18.02 -3.73
C ILE A 4 -4.29 -18.70 -3.94
N GLU A 5 -3.37 -18.00 -4.60
CA GLU A 5 -2.02 -18.49 -4.83
C GLU A 5 -1.03 -17.69 -4.01
N ARG A 6 -0.22 -18.36 -3.18
CA ARG A 6 0.87 -17.69 -2.49
C ARG A 6 1.91 -17.22 -3.51
N THR A 7 2.30 -15.96 -3.45
CA THR A 7 3.38 -15.43 -4.30
C THR A 7 4.64 -15.14 -3.49
N ASP A 8 5.78 -15.01 -4.18
CA ASP A 8 7.07 -14.70 -3.54
C ASP A 8 7.18 -13.23 -3.06
N TYR A 9 6.28 -12.36 -3.52
CA TYR A 9 6.35 -10.89 -3.35
C TYR A 9 5.10 -10.29 -2.68
N ALA A 10 3.98 -11.00 -2.72
CA ALA A 10 2.72 -10.73 -2.03
C ALA A 10 2.17 -12.02 -1.43
N PHE A 11 1.61 -11.94 -0.22
CA PHE A 11 1.24 -13.15 0.54
C PHE A 11 0.23 -14.04 -0.20
N ALA A 12 -0.70 -13.45 -0.95
CA ALA A 12 -1.47 -14.18 -1.96
C ALA A 12 -1.94 -13.31 -3.13
N ALA A 13 -2.07 -13.94 -4.30
CA ALA A 13 -2.88 -13.48 -5.41
C ALA A 13 -4.28 -14.09 -5.30
N VAL A 14 -5.30 -13.24 -5.20
CA VAL A 14 -6.71 -13.63 -5.18
C VAL A 14 -7.25 -13.47 -6.59
N ASP A 15 -7.49 -14.58 -7.29
CA ASP A 15 -8.20 -14.60 -8.57
C ASP A 15 -9.70 -14.77 -8.28
N ALA A 16 -10.51 -13.79 -8.68
CA ALA A 16 -11.95 -13.80 -8.44
C ALA A 16 -12.67 -13.20 -9.66
N SER A 17 -13.83 -13.72 -10.02
CA SER A 17 -14.68 -13.07 -11.02
C SER A 17 -15.17 -11.70 -10.52
N ILE A 18 -15.59 -10.84 -11.46
CA ILE A 18 -16.14 -9.51 -11.15
C ILE A 18 -17.33 -9.61 -10.16
N GLU A 19 -18.16 -10.63 -10.34
CA GLU A 19 -19.33 -10.89 -9.48
C GLU A 19 -18.91 -11.33 -8.06
N GLU A 20 -17.95 -12.26 -7.98
CA GLU A 20 -17.34 -12.69 -6.72
C GLU A 20 -16.69 -11.50 -5.99
N TRP A 21 -15.90 -10.68 -6.68
CA TRP A 21 -15.28 -9.50 -6.07
C TRP A 21 -16.30 -8.47 -5.61
N ALA A 22 -17.33 -8.18 -6.40
CA ALA A 22 -18.39 -7.26 -6.03
C ALA A 22 -19.13 -7.71 -4.76
N ALA A 23 -19.38 -9.02 -4.62
CA ALA A 23 -19.97 -9.58 -3.41
C ALA A 23 -19.03 -9.46 -2.21
N ILE A 24 -17.73 -9.79 -2.36
CA ILE A 24 -16.74 -9.62 -1.29
C ILE A 24 -16.71 -8.16 -0.82
N LYS A 25 -16.65 -7.18 -1.74
CA LYS A 25 -16.70 -5.76 -1.39
C LYS A 25 -17.95 -5.41 -0.58
N ALA A 26 -19.11 -5.86 -1.03
CA ALA A 26 -20.37 -5.61 -0.33
C ALA A 26 -20.38 -6.21 1.10
N ILE A 27 -19.83 -7.41 1.27
CA ILE A 27 -19.71 -8.09 2.56
C ILE A 27 -18.74 -7.35 3.48
N VAL A 28 -17.53 -7.06 3.01
CA VAL A 28 -16.51 -6.34 3.80
C VAL A 28 -17.05 -4.97 4.22
N ARG A 29 -17.73 -4.25 3.33
CA ARG A 29 -18.40 -2.98 3.66
C ARG A 29 -19.49 -3.15 4.71
N TYR A 30 -20.29 -4.22 4.63
CA TYR A 30 -21.28 -4.51 5.66
C TYR A 30 -20.60 -4.74 7.02
N CYS A 31 -19.55 -5.56 7.05
CA CYS A 31 -18.76 -5.87 8.24
C CYS A 31 -18.11 -4.63 8.85
N ALA A 32 -17.58 -3.71 8.04
CA ALA A 32 -17.02 -2.45 8.53
C ALA A 32 -18.09 -1.60 9.25
N ASN A 33 -19.29 -1.50 8.66
CA ASN A 33 -20.38 -0.70 9.23
C ASN A 33 -21.09 -1.35 10.43
N HIS A 34 -20.95 -2.67 10.59
CA HIS A 34 -21.67 -3.45 11.59
C HIS A 34 -20.74 -4.29 12.46
N TYR A 35 -19.50 -3.84 12.66
CA TYR A 35 -18.44 -4.61 13.34
C TYR A 35 -18.88 -5.25 14.66
N TRP A 36 -19.51 -4.48 15.54
CA TRP A 36 -19.99 -4.95 16.84
C TRP A 36 -21.20 -5.89 16.78
N ALA A 37 -21.84 -5.97 15.62
CA ALA A 37 -22.95 -6.86 15.35
C ALA A 37 -22.52 -8.10 14.55
N THR A 38 -21.23 -8.31 14.30
CA THR A 38 -20.67 -9.54 13.70
C THR A 38 -19.71 -10.20 14.68
N GLU A 39 -19.38 -11.48 14.50
CA GLU A 39 -18.42 -12.18 15.38
C GLU A 39 -16.96 -11.75 15.16
N LEU A 40 -16.70 -10.85 14.20
CA LEU A 40 -15.38 -10.30 13.92
C LEU A 40 -14.73 -9.65 15.15
N HIS A 41 -15.52 -9.12 16.09
CA HIS A 41 -15.01 -8.55 17.34
C HIS A 41 -14.31 -9.56 18.25
N TYR A 42 -14.60 -10.87 18.10
CA TYR A 42 -13.91 -11.95 18.80
C TYR A 42 -12.74 -12.55 18.00
N LEU A 43 -12.77 -12.45 16.67
CA LEU A 43 -11.83 -13.13 15.78
C LEU A 43 -10.60 -12.30 15.40
N ILE A 44 -10.73 -10.97 15.36
CA ILE A 44 -9.62 -10.10 14.99
C ILE A 44 -8.64 -9.95 16.16
N SER A 45 -7.38 -10.27 15.90
CA SER A 45 -6.31 -10.11 16.88
C SER A 45 -5.86 -8.66 17.08
N GLY A 46 -5.47 -8.33 18.31
CA GLY A 46 -4.91 -7.03 18.71
C GLY A 46 -5.76 -6.28 19.75
N PRO A 47 -5.39 -5.05 20.11
CA PRO A 47 -6.17 -4.20 21.02
C PRO A 47 -7.57 -3.94 20.48
N GLU A 48 -8.60 -4.16 21.30
CA GLU A 48 -10.02 -4.11 20.93
C GLU A 48 -10.40 -2.79 20.26
N GLU A 49 -9.87 -1.68 20.77
CA GLU A 49 -10.09 -0.33 20.28
C GLU A 49 -9.51 -0.05 18.89
N ARG A 50 -8.65 -0.93 18.36
CA ARG A 50 -8.00 -0.82 17.04
C ARG A 50 -8.58 -1.78 16.00
N ARG A 51 -9.39 -2.75 16.40
CA ARG A 51 -9.90 -3.80 15.51
C ARG A 51 -10.94 -3.30 14.50
N PRO A 52 -11.94 -2.45 14.88
CA PRO A 52 -12.90 -1.93 13.92
C PRO A 52 -12.21 -1.20 12.76
N GLN A 53 -11.18 -0.42 13.07
CA GLN A 53 -10.44 0.35 12.08
C GLN A 53 -9.70 -0.55 11.08
N LYS A 54 -9.38 -1.80 11.40
CA LYS A 54 -8.79 -2.74 10.44
C LYS A 54 -9.79 -3.10 9.34
N VAL A 55 -11.04 -3.37 9.72
CA VAL A 55 -12.12 -3.67 8.78
C VAL A 55 -12.50 -2.44 7.97
N GLU A 56 -12.52 -1.27 8.61
CA GLU A 56 -12.74 0.01 7.91
C GLU A 56 -11.65 0.27 6.87
N SER A 57 -10.36 0.10 7.22
CA SER A 57 -9.25 0.22 6.26
C SER A 57 -9.39 -0.74 5.09
N LEU A 58 -9.73 -2.01 5.35
CA LEU A 58 -9.93 -2.99 4.28
C LEU A 58 -11.09 -2.57 3.38
N SER A 59 -12.22 -2.15 3.96
CA SER A 59 -13.37 -1.66 3.20
C SER A 59 -13.02 -0.41 2.37
N GLU A 60 -12.28 0.54 2.93
CA GLU A 60 -11.85 1.75 2.22
C GLU A 60 -10.90 1.41 1.07
N ALA A 61 -9.97 0.49 1.32
CA ALA A 61 -9.04 -0.02 0.32
C ALA A 61 -9.82 -0.65 -0.84
N MET A 62 -10.69 -1.61 -0.55
CA MET A 62 -11.48 -2.33 -1.56
C MET A 62 -12.43 -1.44 -2.38
N GLU A 63 -12.95 -0.35 -1.80
CA GLU A 63 -13.92 0.51 -2.48
C GLU A 63 -13.27 1.65 -3.27
N ASN A 64 -12.16 2.20 -2.77
CA ASN A 64 -11.60 3.44 -3.29
C ASN A 64 -10.16 3.32 -3.80
N VAL A 65 -9.41 2.31 -3.35
CA VAL A 65 -7.99 2.18 -3.66
C VAL A 65 -7.75 1.03 -4.63
N TRP A 66 -8.32 -0.14 -4.34
CA TRP A 66 -8.26 -1.33 -5.18
C TRP A 66 -9.36 -1.27 -6.23
N GLY A 67 -9.02 -1.72 -7.44
CA GLY A 67 -9.93 -1.67 -8.58
C GLY A 67 -10.95 -2.81 -8.57
N GLU A 68 -11.48 -3.13 -9.76
CA GLU A 68 -12.08 -4.44 -9.99
C GLU A 68 -10.97 -5.42 -10.37
N PRO A 69 -10.65 -6.42 -9.54
CA PRO A 69 -9.70 -7.42 -9.89
C PRO A 69 -10.43 -8.63 -10.47
N PRO A 70 -9.90 -9.15 -11.57
CA PRO A 70 -9.84 -10.57 -11.78
C PRO A 70 -8.66 -11.23 -11.06
N VAL A 71 -7.58 -10.49 -10.70
CA VAL A 71 -6.47 -10.98 -9.85
C VAL A 71 -5.92 -9.81 -9.01
N GLU A 72 -6.03 -9.88 -7.67
CA GLU A 72 -5.54 -8.85 -6.73
C GLU A 72 -4.45 -9.40 -5.80
N LEU A 73 -3.47 -8.57 -5.44
CA LEU A 73 -2.43 -8.95 -4.48
C LEU A 73 -2.82 -8.50 -3.08
N LEU A 74 -3.03 -9.44 -2.17
CA LEU A 74 -3.38 -9.16 -0.78
C LEU A 74 -2.24 -9.56 0.17
N PHE A 75 -2.08 -8.78 1.22
CA PHE A 75 -1.25 -9.14 2.36
C PHE A 75 -1.96 -10.20 3.23
N ARG A 76 -1.18 -10.95 4.03
CA ARG A 76 -1.70 -12.02 4.89
C ARG A 76 -2.84 -11.55 5.79
N ASP A 77 -2.65 -10.44 6.49
CA ASP A 77 -3.64 -9.93 7.43
C ASP A 77 -4.90 -9.44 6.70
N GLU A 78 -4.79 -8.89 5.48
CA GLU A 78 -5.95 -8.51 4.63
C GLU A 78 -6.70 -9.74 4.15
N LEU A 79 -5.98 -10.77 3.69
CA LEU A 79 -6.58 -12.00 3.21
C LEU A 79 -7.30 -12.72 4.36
N LEU A 80 -6.67 -12.83 5.52
CA LEU A 80 -7.30 -13.39 6.71
C LEU A 80 -8.53 -12.58 7.12
N LEU A 81 -8.44 -11.25 7.09
CA LEU A 81 -9.54 -10.38 7.46
C LEU A 81 -10.70 -10.46 6.45
N LEU A 82 -10.40 -10.54 5.15
CA LEU A 82 -11.36 -10.78 4.08
C LEU A 82 -12.03 -12.13 4.26
N THR A 83 -11.25 -13.19 4.49
CA THR A 83 -11.77 -14.52 4.79
C THR A 83 -12.75 -14.48 5.95
N GLN A 84 -12.36 -13.89 7.08
CA GLN A 84 -13.23 -13.74 8.25
C GLN A 84 -14.51 -12.95 7.93
N CYS A 85 -14.41 -11.85 7.16
CA CYS A 85 -15.59 -11.09 6.76
C CYS A 85 -16.57 -11.94 5.94
N VAL A 86 -16.07 -12.80 5.05
CA VAL A 86 -16.92 -13.63 4.18
C VAL A 86 -17.46 -14.87 4.91
N THR A 87 -16.68 -15.51 5.76
CA THR A 87 -17.07 -16.76 6.42
C THR A 87 -17.88 -16.55 7.69
N ASP A 88 -17.69 -15.45 8.40
CA ASP A 88 -18.21 -15.25 9.76
C ASP A 88 -19.35 -14.20 9.84
N THR A 89 -20.29 -14.26 8.89
CA THR A 89 -21.49 -13.39 8.87
C THR A 89 -22.69 -13.98 9.63
N GLU A 90 -22.60 -15.23 10.10
CA GLU A 90 -23.64 -16.00 10.81
C GLU A 90 -25.01 -16.08 10.10
N GLY A 91 -25.03 -16.01 8.77
CA GLY A 91 -26.29 -16.00 8.00
C GLY A 91 -27.12 -14.74 8.21
N LYS A 92 -26.51 -13.64 8.68
CA LYS A 92 -27.14 -12.31 8.70
C LYS A 92 -27.37 -11.88 7.26
N GLY A 93 -28.57 -11.37 6.98
CA GLY A 93 -28.93 -10.90 5.65
C GLY A 93 -27.98 -9.78 5.19
N LEU A 94 -27.29 -10.03 4.09
CA LEU A 94 -26.32 -9.11 3.49
C LEU A 94 -27.03 -8.26 2.42
N PRO A 95 -27.22 -6.94 2.64
CA PRO A 95 -27.93 -6.12 1.68
C PRO A 95 -27.25 -6.13 0.31
N GLY A 96 -27.97 -6.60 -0.72
CA GLY A 96 -27.48 -6.64 -2.09
C GLY A 96 -26.59 -7.83 -2.45
N VAL A 97 -26.47 -8.83 -1.56
CA VAL A 97 -25.81 -10.11 -1.84
C VAL A 97 -26.84 -11.22 -1.68
N ASP A 98 -26.96 -12.08 -2.70
CA ASP A 98 -27.84 -13.24 -2.66
C ASP A 98 -27.36 -14.28 -1.63
N GLU A 99 -28.28 -14.86 -0.86
CA GLU A 99 -27.93 -15.78 0.25
C GLU A 99 -27.29 -17.08 -0.27
N ASP A 100 -27.80 -17.65 -1.36
CA ASP A 100 -27.25 -18.87 -1.94
C ASP A 100 -25.86 -18.59 -2.55
N PHE A 101 -25.70 -17.43 -3.20
CA PHE A 101 -24.41 -16.98 -3.72
C PHE A 101 -23.38 -16.73 -2.61
N HIS A 102 -23.77 -16.08 -1.51
CA HIS A 102 -22.89 -15.88 -0.35
C HIS A 102 -22.47 -17.22 0.27
N ALA A 103 -23.40 -18.17 0.41
CA ALA A 103 -23.10 -19.50 0.94
C ALA A 103 -22.09 -20.27 0.06
N ASP A 104 -22.25 -20.21 -1.27
CA ASP A 104 -21.28 -20.80 -2.21
C ASP A 104 -19.90 -20.13 -2.08
N LEU A 105 -19.87 -18.80 -2.10
CA LEU A 105 -18.65 -18.00 -1.95
C LEU A 105 -17.90 -18.31 -0.64
N ALA A 106 -18.61 -18.36 0.49
CA ALA A 106 -18.04 -18.71 1.79
C ALA A 106 -17.52 -20.15 1.80
N GLY A 107 -18.25 -21.09 1.17
CA GLY A 107 -17.81 -22.47 0.99
C GLY A 107 -16.51 -22.56 0.19
N GLN A 108 -16.39 -21.82 -0.92
CA GLN A 108 -15.18 -21.75 -1.73
C GLN A 108 -13.99 -21.26 -0.89
N ILE A 109 -14.13 -20.11 -0.21
CA ILE A 109 -13.04 -19.54 0.61
C ILE A 109 -12.63 -20.48 1.75
N TYR A 110 -13.60 -21.15 2.40
CA TYR A 110 -13.31 -22.14 3.43
C TYR A 110 -12.46 -23.30 2.87
N THR A 111 -12.76 -23.78 1.66
CA THR A 111 -12.00 -24.88 1.04
C THR A 111 -10.60 -24.49 0.59
N LEU A 112 -10.32 -23.21 0.41
CA LEU A 112 -8.97 -22.72 0.07
C LEU A 112 -7.99 -22.84 1.24
N ASP A 113 -8.47 -23.15 2.45
CA ASP A 113 -7.67 -23.35 3.67
C ASP A 113 -6.65 -22.23 3.88
N VAL A 114 -7.12 -20.98 3.82
CA VAL A 114 -6.30 -19.78 3.97
C VAL A 114 -5.46 -19.83 5.26
N TYR A 115 -6.02 -20.40 6.33
CA TYR A 115 -5.28 -20.60 7.58
C TYR A 115 -4.16 -21.62 7.43
N GLY A 116 -4.37 -22.73 6.72
CA GLY A 116 -3.32 -23.69 6.38
C GLY A 116 -2.23 -23.15 5.45
N ILE A 117 -2.53 -22.17 4.58
CA ILE A 117 -1.51 -21.45 3.78
C ILE A 117 -0.48 -20.77 4.70
N PHE A 118 -0.89 -20.38 5.90
CA PHE A 118 -0.07 -19.72 6.91
C PHE A 118 0.22 -20.61 8.13
N ASP A 119 0.30 -21.93 7.95
CA ASP A 119 0.66 -22.90 9.00
C ASP A 119 2.02 -22.55 9.64
N ASP A 120 1.93 -21.97 10.84
CA ASP A 120 3.02 -21.46 11.67
C ASP A 120 4.02 -22.55 12.11
N ASP A 121 3.61 -23.82 12.10
CA ASP A 121 4.42 -24.96 12.60
C ASP A 121 5.57 -25.35 11.65
N LYS A 122 5.62 -24.78 10.44
CA LYS A 122 6.66 -25.04 9.42
C LYS A 122 7.52 -23.82 9.10
N VAL A 123 7.47 -22.80 9.95
CA VAL A 123 8.05 -21.49 9.71
C VAL A 123 9.39 -21.37 10.41
N THR A 124 10.44 -21.02 9.67
CA THR A 124 11.76 -20.74 10.27
C THR A 124 11.76 -19.37 10.97
N ASP A 125 12.66 -19.16 11.94
CA ASP A 125 12.84 -17.85 12.59
C ASP A 125 13.07 -16.72 11.56
N GLU A 126 13.84 -16.97 10.50
CA GLU A 126 14.03 -16.03 9.39
C GLU A 126 12.73 -15.70 8.66
N THR A 127 11.85 -16.69 8.50
CA THR A 127 10.54 -16.49 7.89
C THR A 127 9.63 -15.69 8.81
N TRP A 128 9.68 -15.96 10.12
CA TRP A 128 8.97 -15.17 11.13
C TRP A 128 9.38 -13.70 11.12
N ASP A 129 10.68 -13.43 11.11
CA ASP A 129 11.20 -12.06 11.05
C ASP A 129 10.77 -11.35 9.76
N ARG A 130 10.81 -12.06 8.63
CA ARG A 130 10.30 -11.54 7.36
C ARG A 130 8.81 -11.19 7.46
N TRP A 131 7.98 -12.08 7.99
CA TRP A 131 6.56 -11.84 8.15
C TRP A 131 6.26 -10.68 9.10
N ALA A 132 7.04 -10.55 10.18
CA ALA A 132 6.91 -9.44 11.10
C ALA A 132 7.24 -8.10 10.43
N ARG A 133 8.29 -8.05 9.58
CA ARG A 133 8.61 -6.86 8.76
C ARG A 133 7.48 -6.52 7.80
N GLU A 134 7.02 -7.50 7.05
CA GLU A 134 5.95 -7.35 6.08
C GLU A 134 4.65 -6.89 6.73
N ARG A 135 4.33 -7.42 7.93
CA ARG A 135 3.19 -6.97 8.72
C ARG A 135 3.29 -5.49 9.07
N ARG A 136 4.45 -5.01 9.50
CA ARG A 136 4.65 -3.58 9.80
C ARG A 136 4.45 -2.72 8.56
N VAL A 137 4.97 -3.15 7.41
CA VAL A 137 4.76 -2.46 6.13
C VAL A 137 3.27 -2.42 5.78
N HIS A 138 2.56 -3.52 5.97
CA HIS A 138 1.12 -3.58 5.75
C HIS A 138 0.33 -2.69 6.73
N ASP A 139 0.74 -2.58 7.99
CA ASP A 139 0.15 -1.62 8.94
C ASP A 139 0.34 -0.17 8.45
N THR A 140 1.49 0.15 7.84
CA THR A 140 1.73 1.45 7.18
C THR A 140 0.82 1.64 5.98
N VAL A 141 0.64 0.64 5.12
CA VAL A 141 -0.31 0.67 3.99
C VAL A 141 -1.73 0.98 4.48
N SER A 142 -2.21 0.24 5.48
CA SER A 142 -3.54 0.46 6.06
C SER A 142 -3.71 1.88 6.60
N TRP A 143 -2.64 2.45 7.16
CA TRP A 143 -2.67 3.80 7.69
C TRP A 143 -2.67 4.88 6.59
N ILE A 144 -1.83 4.76 5.56
CA ILE A 144 -1.78 5.76 4.48
C ILE A 144 -3.08 5.79 3.68
N ILE A 145 -3.78 4.66 3.55
CA ILE A 145 -5.10 4.60 2.93
C ILE A 145 -6.09 5.50 3.69
N LYS A 146 -6.09 5.41 5.03
CA LYS A 146 -6.92 6.26 5.89
C LYS A 146 -6.53 7.73 5.82
N LEU A 147 -5.23 8.02 5.82
CA LEU A 147 -4.73 9.41 5.81
C LEU A 147 -5.10 10.14 4.52
N HIS A 148 -5.00 9.45 3.39
CA HIS A 148 -5.35 9.97 2.07
C HIS A 148 -6.82 9.71 1.71
N ALA A 149 -7.66 9.27 2.66
CA ALA A 149 -9.07 9.01 2.41
C ALA A 149 -9.78 10.30 1.95
N GLY A 150 -10.47 10.21 0.81
CA GLY A 150 -11.14 11.35 0.18
C GLY A 150 -10.22 12.31 -0.60
N GLN A 151 -8.90 12.10 -0.57
CA GLN A 151 -7.95 12.82 -1.42
C GLN A 151 -7.91 12.18 -2.81
N THR A 152 -7.93 13.02 -3.85
CA THR A 152 -7.76 12.60 -5.24
C THR A 152 -6.48 13.15 -5.84
N ASP A 153 -5.88 12.38 -6.75
CA ASP A 153 -4.76 12.83 -7.55
C ASP A 153 -5.21 13.74 -8.70
N LYS A 154 -4.24 14.23 -9.49
CA LYS A 154 -4.51 15.15 -10.61
C LYS A 154 -5.35 14.54 -11.74
N ALA A 155 -5.44 13.21 -11.81
CA ALA A 155 -6.26 12.47 -12.76
C ALA A 155 -7.63 12.09 -12.17
N GLY A 156 -7.90 12.42 -10.90
CA GLY A 156 -9.15 12.11 -10.22
C GLY A 156 -9.20 10.73 -9.56
N HIS A 157 -8.09 9.99 -9.55
CA HIS A 157 -7.99 8.70 -8.88
C HIS A 157 -7.71 8.89 -7.38
N ALA A 158 -7.99 7.88 -6.54
CA ALA A 158 -7.69 7.98 -5.11
C ALA A 158 -6.19 8.15 -4.87
N TYR A 159 -5.83 9.16 -4.07
CA TYR A 159 -4.42 9.54 -3.89
C TYR A 159 -3.59 8.42 -3.26
N ALA A 160 -4.17 7.62 -2.35
CA ALA A 160 -3.50 6.49 -1.71
C ALA A 160 -2.88 5.49 -2.71
N GLN A 161 -3.39 5.41 -3.95
CA GLN A 161 -2.77 4.59 -4.99
C GLN A 161 -1.36 5.05 -5.37
N HIS A 162 -1.05 6.34 -5.25
CA HIS A 162 0.28 6.87 -5.58
C HIS A 162 1.37 6.34 -4.64
N PRO A 163 1.30 6.50 -3.30
CA PRO A 163 2.29 5.91 -2.41
C PRO A 163 2.41 4.39 -2.54
N LEU A 164 1.32 3.67 -2.84
CA LEU A 164 1.36 2.23 -3.12
C LEU A 164 2.18 1.90 -4.37
N ARG A 165 1.95 2.59 -5.49
CA ARG A 165 2.74 2.40 -6.72
C ARG A 165 4.20 2.79 -6.52
N VAL A 166 4.48 3.84 -5.76
CA VAL A 166 5.86 4.23 -5.38
C VAL A 166 6.54 3.11 -4.60
N HIS A 167 5.85 2.52 -3.62
CA HIS A 167 6.35 1.37 -2.88
C HIS A 167 6.59 0.14 -3.78
N MET A 168 5.65 -0.20 -4.67
CA MET A 168 5.82 -1.30 -5.62
C MET A 168 7.02 -1.08 -6.55
N ARG A 169 7.21 0.14 -7.06
CA ARG A 169 8.39 0.52 -7.86
C ARG A 169 9.67 0.41 -7.06
N LEU A 170 9.66 0.82 -5.80
CA LEU A 170 10.82 0.68 -4.91
C LEU A 170 11.21 -0.80 -4.78
N GLN A 171 10.24 -1.68 -4.52
CA GLN A 171 10.49 -3.12 -4.43
C GLN A 171 11.04 -3.72 -5.73
N ALA A 172 10.51 -3.28 -6.87
CA ALA A 172 10.92 -3.78 -8.18
C ALA A 172 12.31 -3.27 -8.62
N LEU A 173 12.64 -2.01 -8.32
CA LEU A 173 13.91 -1.38 -8.71
C LEU A 173 15.02 -1.63 -7.70
N PHE A 174 14.68 -1.72 -6.41
CA PHE A 174 15.61 -1.82 -5.29
C PHE A 174 15.17 -2.96 -4.35
N PRO A 175 15.31 -4.23 -4.78
CA PRO A 175 14.86 -5.38 -3.97
C PRO A 175 15.55 -5.44 -2.60
N ASP A 176 16.79 -4.94 -2.50
CA ASP A 176 17.58 -4.89 -1.27
C ASP A 176 17.26 -3.68 -0.38
N ALA A 177 16.29 -2.83 -0.76
CA ALA A 177 15.88 -1.70 0.06
C ALA A 177 15.37 -2.17 1.43
N GLY A 178 15.97 -1.61 2.49
CA GLY A 178 15.64 -1.90 3.88
C GLY A 178 14.22 -1.48 4.26
N GLU A 179 13.79 -1.91 5.44
CA GLU A 179 12.44 -1.65 5.94
C GLU A 179 12.14 -0.14 6.07
N ASP A 180 13.10 0.67 6.51
CA ASP A 180 12.92 2.11 6.68
C ASP A 180 12.63 2.83 5.35
N VAL A 181 13.31 2.42 4.27
CA VAL A 181 13.08 2.95 2.92
C VAL A 181 11.71 2.55 2.40
N ARG A 182 11.25 1.34 2.72
CA ARG A 182 9.93 0.82 2.35
C ARG A 182 8.81 1.57 3.05
N HIS A 183 8.96 1.85 4.34
CA HIS A 183 8.04 2.71 5.09
C HIS A 183 8.06 4.13 4.54
N ALA A 184 9.25 4.70 4.30
CA ALA A 184 9.37 6.04 3.78
C ALA A 184 8.73 6.20 2.39
N ALA A 185 8.81 5.19 1.51
CA ALA A 185 8.10 5.20 0.23
C ALA A 185 6.57 5.32 0.39
N LEU A 186 6.00 4.63 1.38
CA LEU A 186 4.57 4.72 1.68
C LEU A 186 4.21 6.06 2.33
N LEU A 187 5.10 6.61 3.15
CA LEU A 187 4.86 7.80 3.96
C LEU A 187 5.29 9.12 3.29
N HIS A 188 5.94 9.09 2.13
CA HIS A 188 6.71 10.23 1.62
C HIS A 188 5.91 11.55 1.48
N ASP A 189 4.60 11.47 1.29
CA ASP A 189 3.72 12.65 1.14
C ASP A 189 2.86 12.95 2.38
N VAL A 190 2.81 12.09 3.40
CA VAL A 190 1.84 12.26 4.50
C VAL A 190 2.08 13.52 5.31
N MET A 191 3.34 13.97 5.39
CA MET A 191 3.71 15.22 6.06
C MET A 191 3.36 16.45 5.22
N GLU A 192 3.32 16.33 3.89
CA GLU A 192 2.97 17.44 2.99
C GLU A 192 1.44 17.56 2.83
N ASP A 193 0.74 16.43 2.72
CA ASP A 193 -0.65 16.39 2.28
C ASP A 193 -1.66 16.01 3.38
N CYS A 194 -1.24 15.32 4.44
CA CYS A 194 -2.15 14.76 5.45
C CYS A 194 -2.04 15.42 6.83
N GLY A 195 -1.19 16.45 6.97
CA GLY A 195 -1.00 17.15 8.24
C GLY A 195 -0.31 16.33 9.32
N ILE A 196 0.36 15.23 8.95
CA ILE A 196 1.17 14.41 9.85
C ILE A 196 2.49 15.11 10.15
N THR A 197 2.94 15.06 11.39
CA THR A 197 4.23 15.61 11.81
C THR A 197 5.28 14.51 12.02
N ALA A 198 6.56 14.90 12.05
CA ALA A 198 7.63 13.98 12.44
C ALA A 198 7.40 13.38 13.85
N ASP A 199 6.85 14.16 14.78
CA ASP A 199 6.50 13.70 16.12
C ASP A 199 5.38 12.64 16.10
N ASP A 200 4.42 12.74 15.18
CA ASP A 200 3.37 11.72 15.01
C ASP A 200 3.94 10.41 14.48
N LEU A 201 4.90 10.48 13.55
CA LEU A 201 5.63 9.32 13.04
C LEU A 201 6.43 8.65 14.17
N HIS A 202 7.16 9.44 14.96
CA HIS A 202 7.92 8.94 16.10
C HIS A 202 7.00 8.29 17.16
N GLN A 203 5.85 8.91 17.47
CA GLN A 203 4.86 8.34 18.40
C GLN A 203 4.24 7.03 17.90
N ARG A 204 4.18 6.83 16.58
CA ARG A 204 3.78 5.56 15.96
C ARG A 204 4.88 4.49 15.95
N GLY A 205 6.10 4.84 16.34
CA GLY A 205 7.22 3.92 16.45
C GLY A 205 8.02 3.73 15.17
N TYR A 206 7.91 4.65 14.20
CA TYR A 206 8.84 4.69 13.07
C TYR A 206 10.23 5.11 13.55
N SER A 207 11.27 4.53 12.93
CA SER A 207 12.68 4.83 13.24
C SER A 207 13.06 6.26 12.84
N ASP A 208 14.11 6.78 13.46
CA ASP A 208 14.72 8.06 13.05
C ASP A 208 15.12 8.02 11.56
N ASP A 209 15.66 6.89 11.07
CA ASP A 209 16.02 6.71 9.66
C ASP A 209 14.81 6.86 8.73
N THR A 210 13.64 6.29 9.09
CA THR A 210 12.41 6.45 8.32
C THR A 210 11.99 7.92 8.31
N ILE A 211 11.98 8.57 9.48
CA ILE A 211 11.54 9.95 9.65
C ILE A 211 12.45 10.92 8.91
N ASP A 212 13.77 10.70 8.94
CA ASP A 212 14.76 11.50 8.23
C ASP A 212 14.57 11.40 6.71
N ILE A 213 14.28 10.20 6.19
CA ILE A 213 13.96 10.03 4.77
C ILE A 213 12.69 10.80 4.41
N VAL A 214 11.59 10.62 5.15
CA VAL A 214 10.33 11.32 4.86
C VAL A 214 10.50 12.84 4.96
N SER A 215 11.23 13.31 5.97
CA SER A 215 11.51 14.73 6.17
C SER A 215 12.36 15.33 5.04
N ALA A 216 13.34 14.58 4.51
CA ALA A 216 14.13 15.01 3.36
C ALA A 216 13.32 15.15 2.07
N LEU A 217 12.23 14.37 1.94
CA LEU A 217 11.34 14.37 0.78
C LEU A 217 10.24 15.42 0.88
N THR A 218 9.80 15.72 2.11
CA THR A 218 8.76 16.70 2.41
C THR A 218 9.20 18.11 2.01
N LYS A 219 8.34 18.85 1.32
CA LYS A 219 8.59 20.27 1.05
C LYS A 219 8.36 21.11 2.30
N ASN A 220 9.44 21.66 2.86
CA ASN A 220 9.32 22.72 3.87
C ASN A 220 8.81 24.01 3.19
N PRO A 221 7.69 24.62 3.66
CA PRO A 221 7.20 25.90 3.15
C PRO A 221 8.19 27.06 3.28
N ASP A 222 9.07 27.01 4.28
CA ASP A 222 10.10 28.03 4.55
C ASP A 222 11.41 27.78 3.76
N ASP A 223 11.44 26.75 2.92
CA ASP A 223 12.59 26.45 2.07
C ASP A 223 12.53 27.21 0.74
N ASP A 224 13.41 28.20 0.61
CA ASP A 224 13.54 29.05 -0.59
C ASP A 224 14.20 28.32 -1.79
N ARG A 225 14.66 27.07 -1.64
CA ARG A 225 15.26 26.31 -2.75
C ARG A 225 14.22 26.05 -3.84
N THR A 226 14.63 26.30 -5.08
CA THR A 226 13.89 25.84 -6.25
C THR A 226 13.81 24.31 -6.30
N TYR A 227 12.85 23.76 -7.05
CA TYR A 227 12.75 22.32 -7.26
C TYR A 227 14.08 21.69 -7.72
N ALA A 228 14.78 22.32 -8.66
CA ALA A 228 16.07 21.83 -9.15
C ALA A 228 17.13 21.81 -8.03
N GLN A 229 17.24 22.89 -7.25
CA GLN A 229 18.16 22.97 -6.10
C GLN A 229 17.83 21.95 -5.01
N ARG A 230 16.56 21.60 -4.82
CA ARG A 230 16.16 20.54 -3.88
C ARG A 230 16.61 19.16 -4.36
N ILE A 231 16.47 18.86 -5.65
CA ILE A 231 16.95 17.59 -6.22
C ILE A 231 18.48 17.53 -6.18
N GLU A 232 19.19 18.62 -6.50
CA GLU A 232 20.65 18.71 -6.38
C GLU A 232 21.09 18.47 -4.92
N TRP A 233 20.46 19.15 -3.96
CA TRP A 233 20.73 18.93 -2.54
C TRP A 233 20.47 17.48 -2.13
N LEU A 234 19.37 16.88 -2.59
CA LEU A 234 19.05 15.49 -2.27
C LEU A 234 20.09 14.52 -2.85
N ALA A 235 20.57 14.77 -4.06
CA ALA A 235 21.63 13.97 -4.69
C ALA A 235 22.98 14.09 -3.95
N GLU A 236 23.28 15.26 -3.40
CA GLU A 236 24.55 15.52 -2.73
C GLU A 236 24.56 15.12 -1.25
N GLN A 237 23.48 15.42 -0.53
CA GLN A 237 23.39 15.36 0.93
C GLN A 237 22.34 14.37 1.43
N GLY A 238 21.41 13.92 0.57
CA GLY A 238 20.38 12.97 0.94
C GLY A 238 20.93 11.57 1.20
N THR A 239 20.21 10.80 2.02
CA THR A 239 20.50 9.38 2.20
C THR A 239 20.20 8.61 0.92
N VAL A 240 20.82 7.43 0.76
CA VAL A 240 20.53 6.53 -0.36
C VAL A 240 19.03 6.21 -0.41
N GLY A 241 18.42 5.93 0.73
CA GLY A 241 16.98 5.67 0.84
C GLY A 241 16.12 6.82 0.31
N ALA A 242 16.44 8.07 0.66
CA ALA A 242 15.70 9.23 0.17
C ALA A 242 15.84 9.42 -1.35
N MET A 243 17.02 9.17 -1.92
CA MET A 243 17.20 9.19 -3.37
C MET A 243 16.41 8.08 -4.07
N GLN A 244 16.38 6.87 -3.52
CA GLN A 244 15.62 5.74 -4.06
C GLN A 244 14.12 6.05 -4.10
N VAL A 245 13.57 6.52 -2.96
CA VAL A 245 12.15 6.88 -2.87
C VAL A 245 11.83 8.03 -3.82
N LYS A 246 12.66 9.08 -3.87
CA LYS A 246 12.42 10.20 -4.79
C LYS A 246 12.44 9.77 -6.25
N LEU A 247 13.35 8.87 -6.62
CA LEU A 247 13.37 8.33 -7.98
C LEU A 247 12.08 7.55 -8.29
N CYS A 248 11.61 6.70 -7.38
CA CYS A 248 10.36 5.96 -7.56
C CYS A 248 9.12 6.88 -7.65
N ASP A 249 9.06 7.93 -6.83
CA ASP A 249 8.04 8.99 -6.92
C ASP A 249 8.05 9.66 -8.30
N LEU A 250 9.22 10.10 -8.77
CA LEU A 250 9.34 10.74 -10.07
C LEU A 250 8.95 9.81 -11.22
N LEU A 251 9.36 8.54 -11.16
CA LEU A 251 8.99 7.55 -12.15
C LEU A 251 7.48 7.28 -12.17
N ASP A 252 6.83 7.22 -11.00
CA ASP A 252 5.36 7.13 -10.94
C ASP A 252 4.69 8.36 -11.54
N ASN A 253 5.22 9.55 -11.24
CA ASN A 253 4.67 10.81 -11.75
C ASN A 253 4.92 11.05 -13.24
N THR A 254 5.87 10.34 -13.85
CA THR A 254 6.12 10.35 -15.30
C THR A 254 5.65 9.10 -16.02
N ASP A 255 4.88 8.23 -15.35
CA ASP A 255 4.42 6.99 -15.95
C ASP A 255 3.54 7.29 -17.19
N PRO A 256 3.82 6.69 -18.37
CA PRO A 256 3.07 6.96 -19.59
C PRO A 256 1.57 6.68 -19.48
N GLU A 257 1.14 5.71 -18.66
CA GLU A 257 -0.27 5.45 -18.43
C GLU A 257 -0.93 6.60 -17.68
N ARG A 258 -0.27 7.11 -16.63
CA ARG A 258 -0.78 8.26 -15.87
C ARG A 258 -0.75 9.56 -16.65
N LEU A 259 0.28 9.78 -17.46
CA LEU A 259 0.38 10.97 -18.30
C LEU A 259 -0.74 11.04 -19.34
N ARG A 260 -1.29 9.90 -19.79
CA ARG A 260 -2.45 9.85 -20.71
C ARG A 260 -3.72 10.41 -20.10
N ASP A 261 -3.85 10.37 -18.78
CA ASP A 261 -5.04 10.86 -18.07
C ASP A 261 -4.94 12.35 -17.73
N LEU A 262 -3.81 13.00 -18.04
CA LEU A 262 -3.57 14.43 -17.79
C LEU A 262 -3.73 15.26 -19.07
N PRO A 263 -4.05 16.57 -18.95
CA PRO A 263 -3.99 17.48 -20.09
C PRO A 263 -2.57 17.54 -20.70
N ASP A 264 -2.47 17.50 -22.04
CA ASP A 264 -1.20 17.45 -22.79
C ASP A 264 -0.14 18.43 -22.30
N ALA A 265 -0.54 19.68 -22.01
CA ALA A 265 0.38 20.72 -21.54
C ALA A 265 0.96 20.42 -20.15
N GLN A 266 0.16 19.84 -19.24
CA GLN A 266 0.65 19.41 -17.93
C GLN A 266 1.57 18.19 -18.07
N ALA A 267 1.18 17.20 -18.87
CA ALA A 267 1.99 16.01 -19.10
C ALA A 267 3.38 16.36 -19.67
N ALA A 268 3.43 17.21 -20.70
CA ALA A 268 4.69 17.66 -21.30
C ALA A 268 5.59 18.43 -20.31
N SER A 269 4.99 19.30 -19.48
CA SER A 269 5.73 20.07 -18.47
C SER A 269 6.32 19.17 -17.38
N LEU A 270 5.55 18.20 -16.89
CA LEU A 270 6.01 17.23 -15.89
C LEU A 270 7.17 16.39 -16.43
N SER A 271 7.01 15.80 -17.62
CA SER A 271 8.04 14.97 -18.25
C SER A 271 9.34 15.74 -18.44
N GLN A 272 9.28 16.99 -18.92
CA GLN A 272 10.49 17.80 -19.13
C GLN A 272 11.20 18.13 -17.81
N ARG A 273 10.45 18.49 -16.77
CA ARG A 273 11.01 18.86 -15.47
C ARG A 273 11.60 17.66 -14.75
N TYR A 274 10.94 16.52 -14.81
CA TYR A 274 11.31 15.32 -14.04
C TYR A 274 12.38 14.47 -14.74
N ALA A 275 12.48 14.50 -16.07
CA ALA A 275 13.54 13.78 -16.80
C ALA A 275 14.96 14.15 -16.32
N LYS A 276 15.22 15.43 -16.04
CA LYS A 276 16.53 15.88 -15.51
C LYS A 276 16.77 15.38 -14.09
N ALA A 277 15.74 15.38 -13.25
CA ALA A 277 15.83 14.93 -11.87
C ALA A 277 16.06 13.41 -11.80
N ILE A 278 15.34 12.65 -12.63
CA ILE A 278 15.52 11.20 -12.79
C ILE A 278 16.97 10.90 -13.20
N ALA A 279 17.47 11.52 -14.27
CA ALA A 279 18.83 11.29 -14.75
C ALA A 279 19.91 11.60 -13.69
N LEU A 280 19.73 12.69 -12.94
CA LEU A 280 20.65 13.07 -11.86
C LEU A 280 20.65 12.05 -10.72
N LEU A 281 19.47 11.67 -10.22
CA LEU A 281 19.35 10.71 -9.10
C LEU A 281 19.81 9.31 -9.50
N THR A 282 19.47 8.85 -10.71
CA THR A 282 19.95 7.57 -11.25
C THR A 282 21.48 7.54 -11.30
N SER A 283 22.10 8.54 -11.93
CA SER A 283 23.56 8.62 -12.04
C SER A 283 24.24 8.68 -10.67
N ARG A 284 23.62 9.38 -9.71
CA ARG A 284 24.14 9.47 -8.34
C ARG A 284 24.07 8.13 -7.60
N LEU A 285 22.94 7.42 -7.71
CA LEU A 285 22.76 6.10 -7.10
C LEU A 285 23.75 5.07 -7.68
N GLU A 286 23.96 5.09 -9.00
CA GLU A 286 24.97 4.26 -9.66
C GLU A 286 26.39 4.57 -9.16
N ALA A 287 26.74 5.85 -9.01
CA ALA A 287 28.04 6.27 -8.49
C ALA A 287 28.27 5.84 -7.03
N LEU A 288 27.20 5.61 -6.27
CA LEU A 288 27.22 5.09 -4.90
C LEU A 288 27.20 3.54 -4.86
N GLY A 289 27.21 2.88 -6.02
CA GLY A 289 27.21 1.42 -6.11
C GLY A 289 25.84 0.77 -5.91
N VAL A 290 24.75 1.54 -5.98
CA VAL A 290 23.39 1.02 -5.86
C VAL A 290 22.96 0.47 -7.22
N THR A 291 22.90 -0.85 -7.33
CA THR A 291 22.34 -1.54 -8.49
C THR A 291 20.82 -1.42 -8.47
N HIS A 292 20.22 -1.00 -9.58
CA HIS A 292 18.77 -0.98 -9.76
C HIS A 292 18.36 -1.81 -10.97
N THR A 293 17.30 -2.59 -10.82
CA THR A 293 16.75 -3.45 -11.88
C THR A 293 15.72 -2.69 -12.69
N GLY A 294 16.16 -1.68 -13.45
CA GLY A 294 15.31 -0.89 -14.35
C GLY A 294 15.67 -1.06 -15.83
N PRO A 295 14.73 -0.89 -16.78
CA PRO A 295 15.05 -0.90 -18.20
C PRO A 295 15.95 0.30 -18.55
N GLN A 296 16.97 0.05 -19.37
CA GLN A 296 17.80 1.09 -20.00
C GLN A 296 16.98 2.03 -20.87
#